data_AF-A0A920NIG2-F1
#
_entry.id   AF-A0A920NIG2-F1
#
_cell.length_a   1.000
_cell.length_b   1.000
_cell.length_c   1.000
_cell.angle_alpha   90.00
_cell.angle_beta   90.00
_cell.angle_gamma   90.00
#
_symmetry.space_group_name_H-M   'P 1'
#
loop_
_entity.id
_entity.type
_entity.pdbx_description
1 polymer ?
#
loop_
_entity_poly.entity_id
_entity_poly.type
_entity_poly.pdbx_seq_one_letter_code
_entity_poly.pdbx_strand_id
1 'polypeptide(L)'
;MTTVTAPPVLVVVQLSGGNDFMNTVIPISNGIYHDSRPILGVSEEDALPLNNELAWNPVAAPLKSLYDQGNVAIVQGKRLRES
;
A
#
# COMPACT_ATOMS: atom_id res chain seq x y z
N MET A 1 2.86 -28.16 -31.05
CA MET A 1 2.25 -27.81 -29.77
C MET A 1 1.88 -26.33 -29.81
N THR A 2 0.58 -26.01 -29.77
CA THR A 2 0.09 -24.63 -29.68
C THR A 2 -0.20 -24.35 -28.21
N THR A 3 0.62 -23.53 -27.57
CA THR A 3 0.33 -23.01 -26.23
C THR A 3 -0.81 -22.01 -26.35
N VAL A 4 -1.99 -22.37 -25.86
CA VAL A 4 -3.07 -21.40 -25.67
C VAL A 4 -2.69 -20.56 -24.46
N THR A 5 -2.21 -19.35 -24.70
CA THR A 5 -1.99 -18.38 -23.62
C THR A 5 -3.35 -17.86 -23.18
N ALA A 6 -3.76 -18.19 -21.95
CA ALA A 6 -4.99 -17.66 -21.40
C ALA A 6 -4.92 -16.11 -21.32
N PRO A 7 -6.00 -15.39 -21.64
CA PRO A 7 -6.02 -13.94 -21.50
C PRO A 7 -5.82 -13.52 -20.02
N PRO A 8 -5.25 -12.32 -19.76
CA PRO A 8 -5.06 -11.81 -18.41
C PRO A 8 -6.36 -11.73 -17.62
N VAL A 9 -6.34 -12.14 -16.34
CA VAL A 9 -7.49 -12.09 -15.43
C VAL A 9 -7.35 -10.88 -14.50
N LEU A 10 -8.35 -10.01 -14.48
CA LEU A 10 -8.45 -8.91 -13.50
C LEU A 10 -9.33 -9.35 -12.32
N VAL A 11 -8.76 -9.35 -11.12
CA VAL A 11 -9.50 -9.58 -9.88
C VAL A 11 -9.65 -8.24 -9.15
N VAL A 12 -10.89 -7.85 -8.85
CA VAL A 12 -11.19 -6.63 -8.10
C VAL A 12 -11.67 -7.02 -6.70
N VAL A 13 -10.95 -6.56 -5.68
CA VAL A 13 -11.32 -6.74 -4.27
C VAL A 13 -11.64 -5.37 -3.70
N GLN A 14 -12.91 -5.12 -3.38
CA GLN A 14 -13.33 -3.91 -2.69
C GLN A 14 -13.48 -4.21 -1.19
N LEU A 15 -12.76 -3.45 -0.37
CA LEU A 15 -12.86 -3.50 1.08
C LEU A 15 -13.66 -2.28 1.53
N SER A 16 -14.84 -2.50 2.12
CA SER A 16 -15.69 -1.41 2.66
C SER A 16 -15.18 -0.82 3.98
N GLY A 17 -14.16 -1.45 4.56
CA GLY A 17 -13.47 -1.03 5.79
C GLY A 17 -12.37 -2.03 6.17
N GLY A 18 -11.65 -1.74 7.25
CA GLY A 18 -10.60 -2.62 7.80
C GLY A 18 -9.23 -2.46 7.13
N ASN A 19 -9.17 -2.03 5.86
CA ASN A 19 -7.94 -1.62 5.22
C ASN A 19 -8.02 -0.17 4.71
N ASP A 20 -7.02 0.63 5.07
CA ASP A 20 -6.91 2.04 4.74
C ASP A 20 -5.46 2.39 4.39
N PHE A 21 -5.23 3.63 3.93
CA PHE A 21 -3.90 4.06 3.53
C PHE A 21 -2.91 4.04 4.71
N MET A 22 -3.32 4.38 5.92
CA MET A 22 -2.50 4.38 7.13
C MET A 22 -2.15 2.97 7.61
N ASN A 23 -2.80 1.93 7.07
CA ASN A 23 -2.49 0.53 7.36
C ASN A 23 -1.74 -0.20 6.24
N THR A 24 -1.90 0.17 4.96
CA THR A 24 -1.17 -0.48 3.84
C THR A 24 0.08 0.29 3.42
N VAL A 25 -0.05 1.58 3.11
CA VAL A 25 1.04 2.43 2.59
C VAL A 25 1.14 3.69 3.46
N ILE A 26 2.00 3.62 4.45
CA ILE A 26 2.06 4.52 5.59
C ILE A 26 2.94 5.74 5.30
N PRO A 27 2.53 6.95 5.72
CA PRO A 27 3.35 8.16 5.62
C PRO A 27 4.39 8.19 6.75
N ILE A 28 5.44 7.37 6.61
CA ILE A 28 6.39 7.07 7.69
C ILE A 28 7.17 8.31 8.17
N SER A 29 7.43 9.25 7.26
CA SER A 29 8.14 10.51 7.52
C SER A 29 7.30 11.57 8.23
N ASN A 30 6.00 11.34 8.43
CA ASN A 30 5.09 12.33 9.00
C ASN A 30 4.96 12.16 10.52
N GLY A 31 5.47 13.11 11.30
CA GLY A 31 5.36 13.07 12.77
C GLY A 31 3.92 12.92 13.28
N ILE A 32 2.93 13.51 12.58
CA ILE A 32 1.51 13.41 12.95
C ILE A 32 1.03 11.95 12.88
N TYR A 33 1.57 11.13 11.97
CA TYR A 33 1.23 9.71 11.90
C TYR A 33 1.60 8.97 13.18
N HIS A 34 2.81 9.21 13.68
CA HIS A 34 3.31 8.59 14.90
C HIS A 34 2.56 9.10 16.13
N ASP A 35 2.35 10.42 16.22
CA ASP A 35 1.62 11.05 17.33
C ASP A 35 0.16 10.58 17.40
N SER A 36 -0.49 10.40 16.25
CA SER A 36 -1.90 9.98 16.18
C SER A 36 -2.10 8.46 16.33
N ARG A 37 -1.03 7.66 16.27
CA ARG A 37 -1.11 6.19 16.33
C ARG A 37 -0.12 5.58 17.33
N PRO A 38 -0.16 5.93 18.63
CA PRO A 38 0.78 5.41 19.62
C PRO A 38 0.73 3.88 19.82
N ILE A 39 -0.37 3.22 19.43
CA ILE A 39 -0.55 1.76 19.55
C ILE A 39 -0.43 1.04 18.19
N LEU A 40 -0.87 1.68 17.11
CA LEU A 40 -1.00 1.07 15.78
C LEU A 40 0.01 1.59 14.76
N GLY A 41 0.84 2.56 15.16
CA GLY A 41 1.90 3.12 14.34
C GLY A 41 2.99 2.09 14.11
N VAL A 42 3.54 2.09 12.90
CA VAL A 42 4.72 1.30 12.57
C VAL A 42 5.94 2.19 12.71
N SER A 43 6.99 1.68 13.35
CA SER A 43 8.27 2.36 13.51
C SER A 43 8.98 2.52 12.15
N GLU A 44 9.88 3.50 12.04
CA GLU A 44 10.71 3.67 10.84
C GLU A 44 11.61 2.45 10.56
N GLU A 45 12.03 1.74 11.60
CA GLU A 45 12.89 0.55 11.51
C GLU A 45 12.16 -0.69 10.98
N ASP A 46 10.88 -0.85 11.32
CA ASP A 46 10.09 -2.01 10.88
C ASP A 46 9.44 -1.78 9.51
N ALA A 47 9.22 -0.52 9.13
CA ALA A 47 8.56 -0.17 7.89
C ALA A 47 9.38 -0.57 6.66
N LEU A 48 8.72 -1.03 5.59
CA LEU A 48 9.39 -1.41 4.35
C LEU A 48 9.35 -0.24 3.35
N PRO A 49 10.45 0.45 3.06
CA PRO A 49 10.40 1.68 2.28
C PRO A 49 9.79 1.50 0.89
N LEU A 50 8.90 2.42 0.50
CA LEU A 50 8.40 2.56 -0.86
C LEU A 50 9.09 3.74 -1.54
N ASN A 51 9.23 4.87 -0.84
CA ASN A 51 10.01 6.03 -1.23
C ASN A 51 10.41 6.85 0.03
N ASN A 52 10.89 8.08 -0.15
CA ASN A 52 11.35 8.93 0.96
C ASN A 52 10.23 9.36 1.92
N GLU A 53 8.96 9.26 1.52
CA GLU A 53 7.82 9.73 2.32
C GLU A 53 6.93 8.58 2.79
N LEU A 54 6.83 7.52 1.98
CA LEU A 54 5.92 6.40 2.13
C LEU A 54 6.69 5.09 2.35
N ALA A 55 6.11 4.24 3.19
CA ALA A 55 6.56 2.87 3.37
C ALA A 55 5.36 1.91 3.35
N TRP A 56 5.61 0.64 3.10
CA TRP A 56 4.63 -0.40 3.34
C TRP A 56 4.64 -0.77 4.83
N ASN A 57 3.45 -1.08 5.35
CA ASN A 57 3.35 -1.75 6.62
C ASN A 57 4.01 -3.15 6.51
N PRO A 58 4.77 -3.63 7.52
CA PRO A 58 5.35 -4.97 7.54
C PRO A 58 4.34 -6.08 7.19
N VAL A 59 3.09 -5.96 7.64
CA VAL A 59 2.04 -6.94 7.33
C VAL A 59 1.64 -6.97 5.85
N ALA A 60 1.94 -5.91 5.11
CA ALA A 60 1.73 -5.78 3.67
C ALA A 60 2.95 -6.21 2.85
N ALA A 61 3.96 -6.87 3.44
CA ALA A 61 5.13 -7.40 2.72
C ALA A 61 4.78 -8.22 1.46
N PRO A 62 3.73 -9.08 1.45
CA PRO A 62 3.34 -9.79 0.23
C PRO A 62 2.89 -8.85 -0.90
N LEU A 63 2.21 -7.74 -0.57
CA LEU A 63 1.80 -6.73 -1.56
C LEU A 63 3.01 -5.98 -2.11
N LYS A 64 4.00 -5.66 -1.27
CA LYS A 64 5.27 -5.09 -1.72
C LYS A 64 5.96 -6.01 -2.72
N SER A 65 6.05 -7.31 -2.43
CA SER A 65 6.65 -8.28 -3.37
C SER A 65 5.96 -8.30 -4.73
N LEU A 66 4.63 -8.20 -4.76
CA LEU A 66 3.88 -8.11 -6.01
C LEU A 66 4.08 -6.77 -6.73
N TYR A 67 4.20 -5.68 -5.98
CA TYR A 67 4.52 -4.35 -6.51
C TYR A 67 5.90 -4.34 -7.17
N ASP A 68 6.91 -4.89 -6.50
CA ASP A 68 8.28 -5.00 -7.01
C ASP A 68 8.37 -5.84 -8.30
N GLN A 69 7.44 -6.79 -8.48
CA GLN A 69 7.31 -7.60 -9.70
C GLN A 69 6.53 -6.92 -10.83
N GLY A 70 5.95 -5.74 -10.60
CA GLY A 70 5.10 -5.04 -11.56
C GLY A 70 3.68 -5.60 -11.68
N ASN A 71 3.27 -6.48 -10.77
CA ASN A 71 1.95 -7.12 -10.78
C ASN A 71 0.88 -6.33 -10.02
N VAL A 72 1.28 -5.33 -9.23
CA VAL A 72 0.40 -4.46 -8.44
C VAL A 72 0.82 -3.01 -8.63
N ALA A 73 -0.15 -2.10 -8.70
CA ALA A 73 0.07 -0.67 -8.67
C ALA A 73 -0.71 -0.04 -7.52
N ILE A 74 -0.14 1.02 -6.92
CA ILE A 74 -0.82 1.83 -5.90
C ILE A 74 -1.43 3.05 -6.60
N VAL A 75 -2.73 3.26 -6.42
CA VAL A 75 -3.42 4.47 -6.87
C VAL A 75 -4.03 5.16 -5.66
N GLN A 76 -3.48 6.32 -5.30
CA GLN A 76 -4.02 7.12 -4.20
C GLN A 76 -5.13 8.04 -4.71
N GLY A 77 -6.37 7.80 -4.29
CA GLY A 77 -7.48 8.72 -4.51
C GLY A 77 -7.29 9.97 -3.65
N LYS A 78 -6.63 11.01 -4.16
CA LYS A 78 -6.62 12.31 -3.51
C LYS A 78 -7.97 12.99 -3.78
N ARG A 79 -8.70 13.36 -2.73
CA ARG A 79 -9.87 14.22 -2.88
C ARG A 79 -9.39 15.57 -3.42
N LEU A 80 -9.76 15.89 -4.67
CA LEU A 80 -9.61 17.23 -5.21
C LEU A 80 -10.37 18.18 -4.28
N ARG A 81 -9.66 19.15 -3.69
CA ARG A 81 -10.31 20.26 -3.00
C ARG A 81 -10.76 21.22 -4.09
N GLU A 82 -12.07 21.40 -4.23
CA GLU A 82 -12.59 22.57 -4.94
C GLU A 82 -12.19 23.80 -4.11
N SER A 83 -11.50 24.72 -4.78
CA SER A 83 -11.08 26.03 -4.26
C SER A 83 -12.24 26.99 -4.14
#